data_AF-A0A0N5CCE4-F1
#
_entry.id   AF-A0A0N5CCE4-F1
#
_cell.length_a   1.000
_cell.length_b   1.000
_cell.length_c   1.000
_cell.angle_alpha   90.00
_cell.angle_beta   90.00
_cell.angle_gamma   90.00
#
_symmetry.space_group_name_H-M   'P 1'
#
loop_
_entity.id
_entity.type
_entity.pdbx_description
1 polymer ?
#
loop_
_entity_poly.entity_id
_entity_poly.type
_entity_poly.pdbx_seq_one_letter_code
_entity_poly.pdbx_strand_id
1 'polypeptide(L)'
;MCQAALGQNNQCVAMSSAALIMACIKSPLNWVKFDINNVLNQGNVLYEECINYMRSINEVIDHRGYLSITNILRETILFNRKVSFSTASCYSFAGRGKKVKRDEIAFGFVSLSEALNRIVNEHMFLILIANERASSIIHHDGVFFLFDPHTMDQYGRYCSNGVSCMLMFNTLGDLIEHLQANQVCNNSIFDLNGVNISVENISDDNSDISTTRNNAKGRLSNKKEPLHLSKNNKNKKVDSNLNEEISLLKVRYDKCKRLSDKKKIQVQLNRLEKKSIDTVKENCIETLKLNEVFDNNLKNGFDLEKDEPMEIDICKKITSQILMDFDVDIDSTLKEIIVVESKIKNCKKTHEKKKLQVHLDRLHKKMSTITAKSEFNDILNISECDLNKNVVINNEEPMEVDICENNISKEPKEISVDIGSVIDQVKYTKNKIKNCKKKSDTNKLRLQLKRSKKSLPKSLKNIAECDK
;
A
#
# COMPACT_ATOMS: atom_id res chain seq x y z
N MET A 1 17.25 -17.48 -1.69
CA MET A 1 16.12 -16.78 -2.33
C MET A 1 14.89 -17.58 -1.97
N CYS A 2 13.87 -17.01 -1.33
CA CYS A 2 12.59 -17.70 -1.23
C CYS A 2 11.86 -17.43 -2.54
N GLN A 3 11.92 -18.42 -3.42
CA GLN A 3 11.04 -18.50 -4.57
C GLN A 3 9.63 -18.51 -3.99
N ALA A 4 8.77 -17.57 -4.39
CA ALA A 4 7.33 -17.76 -4.20
C ALA A 4 7.04 -19.15 -4.77
N ALA A 5 6.63 -20.08 -3.90
CA ALA A 5 6.50 -21.47 -4.27
C ALA A 5 5.66 -21.54 -5.55
N LEU A 6 6.20 -22.23 -6.56
CA LEU A 6 5.50 -22.58 -7.79
C LEU A 6 4.27 -23.40 -7.40
N GLY A 7 3.16 -22.71 -7.15
CA GLY A 7 1.92 -23.29 -6.64
C GLY A 7 0.99 -22.20 -6.09
N GLN A 8 0.10 -21.71 -6.95
CA GLN A 8 -1.11 -20.92 -6.64
C GLN A 8 -0.92 -19.46 -6.20
N ASN A 9 -1.06 -18.52 -7.15
CA ASN A 9 -1.20 -17.06 -6.94
C ASN A 9 -2.42 -16.63 -6.07
N ASN A 10 -3.05 -17.57 -5.36
CA ASN A 10 -4.33 -17.37 -4.70
C ASN A 10 -4.21 -16.93 -3.24
N GLN A 11 -3.03 -17.12 -2.67
CA GLN A 11 -2.67 -16.85 -1.28
C GLN A 11 -2.32 -15.37 -1.00
N CYS A 12 -2.38 -14.50 -2.00
CA CYS A 12 -1.91 -13.12 -1.89
C CYS A 12 -2.65 -12.32 -0.80
N VAL A 13 -3.95 -12.56 -0.56
CA VAL A 13 -4.70 -11.89 0.52
C VAL A 13 -4.23 -12.36 1.90
N ALA A 14 -3.97 -13.65 2.08
CA ALA A 14 -3.46 -14.19 3.33
C ALA A 14 -2.02 -13.72 3.60
N MET A 15 -1.15 -13.70 2.58
CA MET A 15 0.20 -13.14 2.69
C MET A 15 0.18 -11.64 2.99
N SER A 16 -0.70 -10.89 2.36
CA SER A 16 -0.92 -9.47 2.65
C SER A 16 -1.37 -9.29 4.11
N SER A 17 -2.30 -10.11 4.58
CA SER A 17 -2.78 -10.08 5.98
C SER A 17 -1.66 -10.42 6.96
N ALA A 18 -0.84 -11.43 6.68
CA ALA A 18 0.34 -11.77 7.48
C ALA A 18 1.37 -10.64 7.53
N ALA A 19 1.52 -9.87 6.45
CA ALA A 19 2.40 -8.70 6.44
C ALA A 19 1.90 -7.61 7.40
N LEU A 20 0.60 -7.35 7.42
CA LEU A 20 0.01 -6.39 8.35
C LEU A 20 0.17 -6.85 9.81
N ILE A 21 -0.01 -8.15 10.08
CA ILE A 21 0.21 -8.73 11.42
C ILE A 21 1.67 -8.57 11.85
N MET A 22 2.63 -8.87 10.95
CA MET A 22 4.05 -8.67 11.24
C MET A 22 4.38 -7.21 11.53
N ALA A 23 3.70 -6.26 10.87
CA ALA A 23 3.91 -4.83 11.10
C ALA A 23 3.45 -4.39 12.50
N CYS A 24 2.51 -5.11 13.13
CA CYS A 24 2.15 -4.93 14.53
C CYS A 24 3.24 -5.46 15.50
N ILE A 25 4.05 -6.42 15.07
CA ILE A 25 5.07 -7.08 15.89
C ILE A 25 6.42 -6.35 15.76
N LYS A 26 6.76 -5.93 14.54
CA LYS A 26 8.03 -5.29 14.18
C LYS A 26 7.79 -4.19 13.17
N SER A 27 8.31 -2.98 13.46
CA SER A 27 8.22 -1.85 12.54
C SER A 27 8.72 -2.23 11.13
N PRO A 28 7.97 -1.90 10.06
CA PRO A 28 8.36 -2.16 8.67
C PRO A 28 9.74 -1.59 8.28
N LEU A 29 10.18 -0.51 8.93
CA LEU A 29 11.52 0.08 8.73
C LEU A 29 12.66 -0.86 9.07
N ASN A 30 12.42 -1.80 9.99
CA ASN A 30 13.43 -2.73 10.49
C ASN A 30 13.32 -4.11 9.83
N TRP A 31 12.47 -4.27 8.81
CA TRP A 31 12.31 -5.55 8.13
C TRP A 31 13.54 -5.84 7.28
N VAL A 32 14.04 -7.06 7.44
CA VAL A 32 15.06 -7.64 6.59
C VAL A 32 14.47 -8.78 5.78
N LYS A 33 15.25 -9.34 4.87
CA LYS A 33 14.86 -10.48 4.03
C LYS A 33 14.27 -11.65 4.82
N PHE A 34 14.81 -11.92 6.01
CA PHE A 34 14.28 -12.96 6.90
C PHE A 34 12.83 -12.68 7.31
N ASP A 35 12.49 -11.43 7.64
CA ASP A 35 11.13 -11.05 8.02
C ASP A 35 10.17 -11.21 6.84
N ILE A 36 10.56 -10.78 5.64
CA ILE A 36 9.75 -10.94 4.41
C ILE A 36 9.47 -12.42 4.13
N ASN A 37 10.49 -13.28 4.22
CA ASN A 37 10.31 -14.71 4.04
C ASN A 37 9.39 -15.32 5.11
N ASN A 38 9.53 -14.86 6.36
CA ASN A 38 8.65 -15.29 7.44
C ASN A 38 7.20 -14.86 7.19
N VAL A 39 6.96 -13.64 6.68
CA VAL A 39 5.64 -13.18 6.25
C VAL A 39 5.05 -14.09 5.18
N LEU A 40 5.82 -14.47 4.17
CA LEU A 40 5.35 -15.40 3.12
C LEU A 40 4.99 -16.76 3.69
N ASN A 41 5.83 -17.33 4.57
CA ASN A 41 5.59 -18.62 5.21
C ASN A 41 4.34 -18.59 6.10
N GLN A 42 4.22 -17.59 6.97
CA GLN A 42 3.06 -17.41 7.85
C GLN A 42 1.79 -17.08 7.06
N GLY A 43 1.92 -16.36 5.94
CA GLY A 43 0.83 -16.13 5.00
C GLY A 43 0.32 -17.40 4.34
N ASN A 44 1.21 -18.33 4.00
CA ASN A 44 0.83 -19.64 3.49
C ASN A 44 0.11 -20.48 4.56
N VAL A 45 0.59 -20.46 5.80
CA VAL A 45 -0.11 -21.11 6.94
C VAL A 45 -1.52 -20.53 7.10
N LEU A 46 -1.64 -19.20 7.12
CA LEU A 46 -2.94 -18.53 7.23
C LEU A 46 -3.88 -18.89 6.06
N TYR A 47 -3.37 -18.97 4.83
CA TYR A 47 -4.16 -19.37 3.68
C TYR A 47 -4.78 -20.76 3.87
N GLU A 48 -3.94 -21.74 4.22
CA GLU A 48 -4.38 -23.12 4.45
C GLU A 48 -5.38 -23.21 5.61
N GLU A 49 -5.17 -22.48 6.70
CA GLU A 49 -6.12 -22.42 7.81
C GLU A 49 -7.47 -21.85 7.37
N CYS A 50 -7.48 -20.76 6.60
CA CYS A 50 -8.71 -20.15 6.08
C CYS A 50 -9.47 -21.13 5.16
N ILE A 51 -8.75 -21.78 4.23
CA ILE A 51 -9.33 -22.75 3.31
C ILE A 51 -9.92 -23.95 4.06
N ASN A 52 -9.18 -24.51 5.02
CA ASN A 52 -9.65 -25.66 5.80
C ASN A 52 -10.84 -25.30 6.68
N TYR A 53 -10.84 -24.11 7.28
CA TYR A 53 -12.00 -23.61 8.03
C TYR A 53 -13.23 -23.50 7.13
N MET A 54 -13.13 -22.85 5.96
CA MET A 54 -14.26 -22.73 5.02
C MET A 54 -14.79 -24.10 4.56
N ARG A 55 -13.90 -25.06 4.29
CA ARG A 55 -14.30 -26.45 3.99
C ARG A 55 -15.06 -27.07 5.16
N SER A 56 -14.63 -26.86 6.40
CA SER A 56 -15.25 -27.44 7.59
C SER A 56 -16.68 -26.94 7.83
N ILE A 57 -16.97 -25.70 7.43
CA ILE A 57 -18.30 -25.09 7.54
C ILE A 57 -19.13 -25.19 6.25
N ASN A 58 -18.66 -25.92 5.25
CA ASN A 58 -19.26 -26.05 3.92
C ASN A 58 -19.54 -24.70 3.23
N GLU A 59 -18.68 -23.71 3.45
CA GLU A 59 -18.77 -22.43 2.75
C GLU A 59 -18.28 -22.57 1.30
N VAL A 60 -18.90 -21.83 0.38
CA VAL A 60 -18.52 -21.85 -1.03
C VAL A 60 -17.16 -21.19 -1.19
N ILE A 61 -16.15 -21.98 -1.57
CA ILE A 61 -14.82 -21.48 -1.89
C ILE A 61 -14.79 -21.09 -3.37
N ASP A 62 -14.15 -19.96 -3.69
CA ASP A 62 -13.90 -19.60 -5.09
C ASP A 62 -13.22 -20.78 -5.80
N HIS A 63 -13.74 -21.18 -6.96
CA HIS A 63 -13.22 -22.30 -7.74
C HIS A 63 -11.74 -22.18 -8.11
N ARG A 64 -11.19 -20.97 -8.15
CA ARG A 64 -9.77 -20.69 -8.37
C ARG A 64 -8.98 -20.73 -7.08
N GLY A 65 -9.62 -20.74 -5.91
CA GLY A 65 -8.98 -20.75 -4.59
C GLY A 65 -8.69 -19.35 -4.03
N TYR A 66 -9.20 -18.29 -4.65
CA TYR A 66 -8.99 -16.92 -4.17
C TYR A 66 -9.75 -16.66 -2.86
N LEU A 67 -9.08 -15.97 -1.93
CA LEU A 67 -9.70 -15.44 -0.73
C LEU A 67 -10.19 -14.01 -0.95
N SER A 68 -11.39 -13.72 -0.48
CA SER A 68 -11.79 -12.35 -0.13
C SER A 68 -11.16 -11.98 1.22
N ILE A 69 -11.04 -10.67 1.48
CA ILE A 69 -10.66 -10.17 2.79
C ILE A 69 -11.56 -10.69 3.93
N THR A 70 -12.84 -10.94 3.62
CA THR A 70 -13.82 -11.48 4.56
C THR A 70 -13.61 -12.97 4.88
N ASN A 71 -12.80 -13.67 4.08
CA ASN A 71 -12.46 -15.08 4.32
C ASN A 71 -11.27 -15.24 5.27
N ILE A 72 -10.57 -14.16 5.63
CA ILE A 72 -9.48 -14.22 6.60
C ILE A 72 -10.03 -14.53 7.99
N LEU A 73 -9.44 -15.52 8.66
CA LEU A 73 -9.82 -15.91 10.01
C LEU A 73 -9.73 -14.74 10.98
N ARG A 74 -10.80 -14.54 11.75
CA ARG A 74 -10.88 -13.46 12.73
C ARG A 74 -9.99 -13.68 13.93
N GLU A 75 -9.72 -14.93 14.27
CA GLU A 75 -8.83 -15.32 15.36
C GLU A 75 -7.95 -16.47 14.87
N THR A 76 -6.64 -16.34 15.06
CA THR A 76 -5.64 -17.36 14.70
C THR A 76 -4.39 -17.21 15.57
N ILE A 77 -3.50 -18.18 15.51
CA ILE A 77 -2.15 -18.09 16.06
C ILE A 77 -1.16 -17.99 14.90
N LEU A 78 -0.55 -16.81 14.75
CA LEU A 78 0.47 -16.56 13.74
C LEU A 78 1.67 -15.87 14.39
N PHE A 79 2.87 -16.12 13.87
CA PHE A 79 4.11 -15.58 14.43
C PHE A 79 4.30 -15.90 15.93
N ASN A 80 3.77 -17.03 16.40
CA ASN A 80 3.71 -17.41 17.82
C ASN A 80 2.99 -16.36 18.70
N ARG A 81 1.97 -15.71 18.13
CA ARG A 81 1.12 -14.73 18.81
C ARG A 81 -0.34 -15.07 18.58
N LYS A 82 -1.18 -14.78 19.56
CA LYS A 82 -2.62 -14.77 19.35
C LYS A 82 -2.96 -13.50 18.58
N VAL A 83 -3.65 -13.67 17.46
CA VAL A 83 -4.00 -12.58 16.55
C VAL A 83 -5.51 -12.50 16.46
N SER A 84 -6.04 -11.28 16.55
CA SER A 84 -7.40 -11.00 16.10
C SER A 84 -7.37 -10.05 14.90
N PHE A 85 -8.14 -10.40 13.89
CA PHE A 85 -8.22 -9.71 12.61
C PHE A 85 -9.67 -9.33 12.33
N SER A 86 -9.91 -8.07 11.95
CA SER A 86 -11.24 -7.64 11.53
C SER A 86 -11.18 -6.58 10.45
N THR A 87 -12.11 -6.65 9.50
CA THR A 87 -12.30 -5.59 8.52
C THR A 87 -13.05 -4.43 9.14
N ALA A 88 -12.55 -3.22 8.90
CA ALA A 88 -13.25 -2.01 9.28
C ALA A 88 -14.28 -1.69 8.18
N SER A 89 -15.43 -2.35 8.22
CA SER A 89 -16.43 -2.31 7.14
C SER A 89 -16.94 -0.90 6.78
N CYS A 90 -16.85 0.06 7.68
CA CYS A 90 -17.13 1.48 7.41
C CYS A 90 -16.04 2.18 6.58
N TYR A 91 -14.92 1.51 6.32
CA TYR A 91 -13.73 1.98 5.61
C TYR A 91 -13.30 0.96 4.55
N SER A 92 -14.26 0.48 3.76
CA SER A 92 -14.02 -0.31 2.56
C SER A 92 -14.49 0.48 1.34
N PHE A 93 -13.65 0.54 0.31
CA PHE A 93 -13.91 1.29 -0.92
C PHE A 93 -13.73 0.41 -2.14
N ALA A 94 -14.79 0.27 -2.92
CA ALA A 94 -14.69 -0.22 -4.30
C ALA A 94 -14.52 0.97 -5.26
N GLY A 95 -13.76 0.79 -6.33
CA GLY A 95 -13.48 1.92 -7.20
C GLY A 95 -12.75 1.63 -8.49
N ARG A 96 -12.25 2.70 -9.13
CA ARG A 96 -11.46 2.66 -10.36
C ARG A 96 -10.14 3.39 -10.17
N GLY A 97 -9.08 2.94 -10.84
CA GLY A 97 -7.75 3.56 -10.71
C GLY A 97 -7.72 5.08 -10.87
N LYS A 98 -8.40 5.64 -11.90
CA LYS A 98 -8.40 7.07 -12.22
C LYS A 98 -9.81 7.66 -12.34
N LYS A 99 -10.55 7.31 -13.41
CA LYS A 99 -11.86 7.91 -13.72
C LYS A 99 -12.97 6.92 -13.44
N VAL A 100 -13.94 7.33 -12.62
CA VAL A 100 -15.17 6.59 -12.34
C VAL A 100 -16.28 7.11 -13.27
N LYS A 101 -17.06 6.21 -13.86
CA LYS A 101 -18.20 6.62 -14.71
C LYS A 101 -19.37 7.10 -13.84
N ARG A 102 -20.26 7.94 -14.39
CA ARG A 102 -21.40 8.50 -13.65
C ARG A 102 -22.33 7.43 -13.07
N ASP A 103 -22.57 6.36 -13.81
CA ASP A 103 -23.34 5.20 -13.36
C ASP A 103 -22.64 4.46 -12.22
N GLU A 104 -21.31 4.29 -12.28
CA GLU A 104 -20.52 3.65 -11.21
C GLU A 104 -20.50 4.50 -9.92
N ILE A 105 -20.44 5.83 -10.04
CA ILE A 105 -20.53 6.74 -8.88
C ILE A 105 -21.85 6.54 -8.12
N ALA A 106 -22.96 6.28 -8.84
CA ALA A 106 -24.26 6.01 -8.22
C ALA A 106 -24.27 4.71 -7.39
N PHE A 107 -23.34 3.78 -7.67
CA PHE A 107 -23.09 2.57 -6.88
C PHE A 107 -22.00 2.75 -5.83
N GLY A 108 -21.56 3.99 -5.57
CA GLY A 108 -20.56 4.30 -4.54
C GLY A 108 -19.11 4.12 -4.97
N PHE A 109 -18.83 3.88 -6.27
CA PHE A 109 -17.45 3.75 -6.73
C PHE A 109 -16.71 5.09 -6.62
N VAL A 110 -15.44 5.01 -6.21
CA VAL A 110 -14.55 6.17 -6.07
C VAL A 110 -13.26 5.99 -6.87
N SER A 111 -12.49 7.06 -7.09
CA SER A 111 -11.15 6.92 -7.66
C SER A 111 -10.18 6.37 -6.60
N LEU A 112 -9.08 5.76 -7.02
CA LEU A 112 -8.07 5.26 -6.07
C LEU A 112 -7.52 6.40 -5.20
N SER A 113 -7.25 7.55 -5.82
CA SER A 113 -6.82 8.75 -5.11
C SER A 113 -7.83 9.17 -4.05
N GLU A 114 -9.12 9.18 -4.39
CA GLU A 114 -10.17 9.56 -3.44
C GLU A 114 -10.30 8.56 -2.29
N ALA A 115 -10.27 7.25 -2.58
CA ALA A 115 -10.34 6.21 -1.58
C ALA A 115 -9.17 6.30 -0.58
N LEU A 116 -7.95 6.43 -1.10
CA LEU A 116 -6.74 6.53 -0.28
C LEU A 116 -6.73 7.79 0.58
N ASN A 117 -7.09 8.96 0.03
CA ASN A 117 -7.16 10.20 0.82
C ASN A 117 -8.18 10.12 1.98
N ARG A 118 -9.28 9.38 1.79
CA ARG A 118 -10.29 9.19 2.85
C ARG A 118 -9.84 8.23 3.93
N ILE A 119 -9.12 7.17 3.58
CA ILE A 119 -8.88 6.05 4.49
C ILE A 119 -7.59 6.15 5.30
N VAL A 120 -6.51 6.70 4.75
CA VAL A 120 -5.17 6.64 5.37
C VAL A 120 -5.05 7.44 6.66
N ASN A 121 -5.97 8.39 6.89
CA ASN A 121 -6.05 9.17 8.14
C ASN A 121 -6.81 8.42 9.24
N GLU A 122 -7.61 7.43 8.86
CA GLU A 122 -8.47 6.67 9.79
C GLU A 122 -7.88 5.29 10.10
N HIS A 123 -7.12 4.71 9.15
CA HIS A 123 -6.59 3.35 9.25
C HIS A 123 -5.12 3.29 8.86
N MET A 124 -4.32 2.68 9.74
CA MET A 124 -2.90 2.41 9.49
C MET A 124 -2.67 1.22 8.56
N PHE A 125 -3.54 0.22 8.60
CA PHE A 125 -3.37 -1.04 7.88
C PHE A 125 -4.47 -1.22 6.84
N LEU A 126 -4.07 -1.35 5.58
CA LEU A 126 -4.98 -1.50 4.45
C LEU A 126 -4.60 -2.70 3.58
N ILE A 127 -5.59 -3.32 2.95
CA ILE A 127 -5.40 -4.29 1.88
C ILE A 127 -6.04 -3.75 0.61
N LEU A 128 -5.26 -3.69 -0.46
CA LEU A 128 -5.70 -3.33 -1.80
C LEU A 128 -5.78 -4.61 -2.65
N ILE A 129 -6.95 -4.87 -3.22
CA ILE A 129 -7.19 -5.96 -4.16
C ILE A 129 -7.55 -5.34 -5.51
N ALA A 130 -6.76 -5.61 -6.54
CA ALA A 130 -7.06 -5.22 -7.92
C ALA A 130 -6.40 -6.19 -8.90
N ASN A 131 -7.07 -6.47 -10.02
CA ASN A 131 -6.56 -7.40 -11.05
C ASN A 131 -6.10 -8.75 -10.48
N GLU A 132 -6.89 -9.34 -9.58
CA GLU A 132 -6.60 -10.63 -8.91
C GLU A 132 -5.32 -10.62 -8.05
N ARG A 133 -4.79 -9.43 -7.74
CA ARG A 133 -3.62 -9.24 -6.88
C ARG A 133 -4.01 -8.50 -5.61
N ALA A 134 -3.54 -9.00 -4.48
CA ALA A 134 -3.63 -8.33 -3.20
C ALA A 134 -2.27 -7.85 -2.72
N SER A 135 -2.24 -6.63 -2.17
CA SER A 135 -1.05 -6.02 -1.57
C SER A 135 -1.43 -5.30 -0.28
N SER A 136 -0.50 -5.21 0.66
CA SER A 136 -0.70 -4.51 1.93
C SER A 136 -0.13 -3.12 1.89
N ILE A 137 -0.90 -2.15 2.38
CA ILE A 137 -0.44 -0.77 2.58
C ILE A 137 -0.41 -0.51 4.08
N ILE A 138 0.74 -0.06 4.58
CA ILE A 138 0.95 0.28 5.99
C ILE A 138 1.32 1.75 6.06
N HIS A 139 0.52 2.55 6.75
CA HIS A 139 0.84 3.94 7.08
C HIS A 139 1.40 3.99 8.50
N HIS A 140 2.68 4.33 8.63
CA HIS A 140 3.40 4.34 9.91
C HIS A 140 4.40 5.51 9.90
N ASP A 141 4.42 6.32 10.96
CA ASP A 141 5.32 7.48 11.12
C ASP A 141 5.33 8.45 9.91
N GLY A 142 4.17 8.66 9.28
CA GLY A 142 4.03 9.58 8.15
C GLY A 142 4.61 9.07 6.83
N VAL A 143 5.08 7.82 6.77
CA VAL A 143 5.52 7.14 5.54
C VAL A 143 4.59 5.97 5.23
N PHE A 144 4.58 5.57 3.95
CA PHE A 144 3.76 4.47 3.46
C PHE A 144 4.63 3.30 3.04
N PHE A 145 4.33 2.10 3.53
CA PHE A 145 4.94 0.86 3.09
C PHE A 145 3.96 0.07 2.25
N LEU A 146 4.41 -0.45 1.11
CA LEU A 146 3.66 -1.35 0.25
C LEU A 146 4.36 -2.70 0.23
N PHE A 147 3.73 -3.70 0.82
CA PHE A 147 4.15 -5.09 0.66
C PHE A 147 3.36 -5.72 -0.48
N ASP A 148 4.08 -6.23 -1.48
CA ASP A 148 3.49 -7.02 -2.57
C ASP A 148 4.07 -8.44 -2.54
N PRO A 149 3.22 -9.47 -2.33
CA PRO A 149 3.68 -10.86 -2.29
C PRO A 149 4.03 -11.43 -3.66
N HIS A 150 3.69 -10.76 -4.77
CA HIS A 150 3.94 -11.26 -6.12
C HIS A 150 5.41 -11.08 -6.54
N THR A 151 5.76 -11.64 -7.69
CA THR A 151 7.10 -11.53 -8.27
C THR A 151 7.33 -10.13 -8.84
N MET A 152 8.17 -9.35 -8.16
CA MET A 152 8.46 -7.95 -8.49
C MET A 152 9.95 -7.75 -8.78
N ASP A 153 10.27 -6.79 -9.65
CA ASP A 153 11.63 -6.28 -9.84
C ASP A 153 12.02 -5.29 -8.73
N GLN A 154 13.27 -4.82 -8.76
CA GLN A 154 13.79 -3.84 -7.79
C GLN A 154 13.07 -2.48 -7.79
N TYR A 155 12.26 -2.20 -8.81
CA TYR A 155 11.46 -0.98 -8.94
C TYR A 155 10.00 -1.20 -8.52
N GLY A 156 9.66 -2.38 -7.99
CA GLY A 156 8.29 -2.71 -7.63
C GLY A 156 7.39 -2.90 -8.85
N ARG A 157 7.93 -3.35 -9.97
CA ARG A 157 7.14 -3.68 -11.18
C ARG A 157 7.07 -5.18 -11.33
N TYR A 158 5.98 -5.67 -11.89
CA TYR A 158 5.81 -7.10 -12.12
C TYR A 158 6.94 -7.67 -13.00
N CYS A 159 7.55 -8.76 -12.53
CA CYS A 159 8.65 -9.44 -13.22
C CYS A 159 8.53 -10.95 -13.02
N SER A 160 8.61 -11.75 -14.09
CA SER A 160 8.44 -13.21 -14.00
C SER A 160 9.49 -13.92 -13.16
N ASN A 161 10.69 -13.33 -13.03
CA ASN A 161 11.79 -13.84 -12.21
C ASN A 161 12.04 -12.96 -10.97
N GLY A 162 11.01 -12.20 -10.58
CA GLY A 162 11.07 -11.30 -9.44
C GLY A 162 10.90 -12.00 -8.09
N VAL A 163 10.88 -11.19 -7.04
CA VAL A 163 10.63 -11.62 -5.65
C VAL A 163 9.57 -10.73 -5.02
N SER A 164 8.96 -11.19 -3.94
CA SER A 164 8.10 -10.34 -3.12
C SER A 164 8.89 -9.16 -2.58
N CYS A 165 8.29 -7.98 -2.54
CA CYS A 165 8.99 -6.74 -2.17
C CYS A 165 8.23 -5.95 -1.10
N MET A 166 8.99 -5.21 -0.31
CA MET A 166 8.50 -4.12 0.52
C MET A 166 9.03 -2.81 -0.08
N LEU A 167 8.13 -1.91 -0.47
CA LEU A 167 8.47 -0.60 -1.00
C LEU A 167 8.11 0.47 0.03
N MET A 168 8.88 1.55 0.08
CA MET A 168 8.61 2.70 0.96
C MET A 168 8.36 3.94 0.12
N PHE A 169 7.31 4.69 0.47
CA PHE A 169 6.91 5.93 -0.17
C PHE A 169 6.82 7.03 0.90
N ASN A 170 7.42 8.18 0.61
CA ASN A 170 7.42 9.33 1.52
C ASN A 170 6.12 10.14 1.44
N THR A 171 5.38 10.02 0.34
CA THR A 171 4.13 10.75 0.14
C THR A 171 3.02 9.83 -0.34
N LEU A 172 1.78 10.21 -0.02
CA LEU A 172 0.59 9.52 -0.52
C LEU A 172 0.49 9.62 -2.06
N GLY A 173 0.99 10.72 -2.64
CA GLY A 173 1.02 10.92 -4.09
C GLY A 173 1.87 9.87 -4.80
N ASP A 174 3.09 9.64 -4.32
CA ASP A 174 4.01 8.65 -4.90
C ASP A 174 3.41 7.23 -4.82
N LEU A 175 2.78 6.89 -3.70
CA LEU A 175 2.06 5.62 -3.54
C LEU A 175 0.92 5.50 -4.56
N ILE A 176 0.07 6.54 -4.70
CA ILE A 176 -1.05 6.54 -5.65
C ILE A 176 -0.54 6.35 -7.08
N GLU A 177 0.50 7.07 -7.48
CA GLU A 177 1.08 6.97 -8.81
C GLU A 177 1.63 5.56 -9.07
N HIS A 178 2.38 5.01 -8.11
CA HIS A 178 2.90 3.66 -8.20
C HIS A 178 1.78 2.63 -8.35
N LEU A 179 0.74 2.70 -7.53
CA LEU A 179 -0.39 1.77 -7.57
C LEU A 179 -1.17 1.90 -8.89
N GLN A 180 -1.39 3.11 -9.39
CA GLN A 180 -2.06 3.33 -10.68
C GLN A 180 -1.24 2.85 -11.88
N ALA A 181 0.09 2.86 -11.78
CA ALA A 181 0.97 2.36 -12.82
C ALA A 181 1.05 0.83 -12.83
N ASN A 182 1.06 0.20 -11.65
CA ASN A 182 1.45 -1.21 -11.51
C ASN A 182 0.30 -2.17 -11.15
N GLN A 183 -0.56 -1.82 -10.19
CA GLN A 183 -1.57 -2.74 -9.65
C GLN A 183 -2.98 -2.40 -10.14
N VAL A 184 -3.38 -1.13 -10.05
CA VAL A 184 -4.67 -0.60 -10.52
C VAL A 184 -4.55 0.03 -11.92
N CYS A 185 -3.74 -0.62 -12.77
CA CYS A 185 -3.44 -0.15 -14.12
C CYS A 185 -4.69 -0.18 -15.02
N ASN A 186 -4.64 0.55 -16.14
CA ASN A 186 -5.71 0.59 -17.14
C ASN A 186 -7.12 0.93 -16.59
N ASN A 187 -7.18 1.69 -15.48
CA ASN A 187 -8.44 2.03 -14.82
C ASN A 187 -9.25 0.78 -14.40
N SER A 188 -8.54 -0.26 -13.97
CA SER A 188 -9.11 -1.49 -13.40
C SER A 188 -9.94 -1.19 -12.14
N ILE A 189 -10.81 -2.14 -11.82
CA ILE A 189 -11.59 -2.10 -10.59
C ILE A 189 -10.68 -2.50 -9.44
N PHE A 190 -10.81 -1.80 -8.33
CA PHE A 190 -10.16 -2.16 -7.07
C PHE A 190 -11.18 -2.30 -5.95
N ASP A 191 -10.76 -3.02 -4.91
CA ASP A 191 -11.34 -3.01 -3.57
C ASP A 191 -10.23 -2.67 -2.57
N LEU A 192 -10.46 -1.69 -1.70
CA LEU A 192 -9.52 -1.17 -0.71
C LEU A 192 -10.17 -1.25 0.67
N ASN A 193 -9.58 -2.04 1.56
CA ASN A 193 -10.17 -2.34 2.86
C ASN A 193 -9.25 -1.88 3.99
N GLY A 194 -9.79 -1.10 4.93
CA GLY A 194 -9.16 -0.85 6.22
C GLY A 194 -9.28 -2.07 7.14
N VAL A 195 -8.21 -2.35 7.90
CA VAL A 195 -8.12 -3.53 8.75
C VAL A 195 -7.72 -3.13 10.16
N ASN A 196 -8.36 -3.73 11.16
CA ASN A 196 -7.97 -3.66 12.56
C ASN A 196 -7.35 -4.98 12.99
N ILE A 197 -6.16 -4.89 13.60
CA ILE A 197 -5.38 -6.04 14.03
C ILE A 197 -4.96 -5.84 15.49
N SER A 198 -5.19 -6.85 16.32
CA SER A 198 -4.63 -6.94 17.66
C SER A 198 -3.75 -8.17 17.78
N VAL A 199 -2.59 -8.01 18.43
CA VAL A 199 -1.61 -9.08 18.62
C VAL A 199 -1.27 -9.21 20.10
N GLU A 200 -1.43 -10.40 20.64
CA GLU A 200 -1.18 -10.73 22.05
C GLU A 200 -0.07 -11.79 22.16
N ASN A 201 0.75 -11.68 23.21
CA ASN A 201 1.67 -12.76 23.57
C ASN A 201 0.86 -13.97 24.04
N ILE A 202 1.27 -15.16 23.62
CA ILE A 202 0.83 -16.40 24.27
C ILE A 202 1.60 -16.43 25.60
N SER A 203 0.94 -16.14 26.72
CA SER A 203 1.59 -16.31 28.02
C SER A 203 1.80 -17.80 28.26
N ASP A 204 2.98 -18.18 28.73
CA ASP A 204 3.20 -19.49 29.33
C ASP A 204 2.48 -19.49 30.68
N ASP A 205 1.17 -19.70 30.68
CA ASP A 205 0.39 -19.92 31.90
C ASP A 205 0.73 -21.30 32.46
N ASN A 206 1.93 -21.42 33.02
CA ASN A 206 2.40 -22.52 33.88
C ASN A 206 2.78 -21.96 35.26
N SER A 207 1.95 -21.08 35.82
CA SER A 207 2.03 -20.72 37.24
C SER A 207 0.67 -20.75 37.91
N ASP A 208 0.01 -21.91 37.86
CA ASP A 208 -1.05 -22.24 38.82
C ASP A 208 -1.06 -23.75 39.11
N ILE A 209 0.08 -24.29 39.54
CA ILE A 209 0.06 -25.39 40.51
C ILE A 209 -0.13 -24.75 41.89
N SER A 210 -1.37 -24.34 42.18
CA SER A 210 -1.75 -24.03 43.56
C SER A 210 -1.89 -25.36 44.31
N THR A 211 -0.83 -25.68 45.04
CA THR A 211 -0.79 -26.72 46.06
C THR A 211 -2.00 -26.61 46.98
N THR A 212 -2.89 -27.59 46.93
CA THR A 212 -3.88 -27.81 47.98
C THR A 212 -3.15 -28.37 49.20
N ARG A 213 -2.81 -27.50 50.16
CA ARG A 213 -2.61 -27.94 51.56
C ARG A 213 -2.92 -26.81 52.53
N ASN A 214 -4.07 -26.96 53.17
CA ASN A 214 -4.55 -26.11 54.24
C ASN A 214 -3.65 -26.22 55.48
N ASN A 215 -3.15 -25.06 55.92
CA ASN A 215 -3.07 -24.53 57.28
C ASN A 215 -2.55 -25.40 58.44
N ALA A 216 -1.36 -25.03 58.95
CA ALA A 216 -1.10 -25.03 60.38
C ALA A 216 -0.21 -23.82 60.77
N LYS A 217 -0.58 -23.20 61.90
CA LYS A 217 -0.11 -21.92 62.48
C LYS A 217 1.37 -21.95 62.92
N GLY A 218 2.06 -20.80 62.82
CA GLY A 218 3.33 -20.54 63.50
C GLY A 218 3.76 -19.06 63.42
N ARG A 219 4.18 -18.50 64.55
CA ARG A 219 4.38 -17.07 64.86
C ARG A 219 5.79 -16.53 64.54
N LEU A 220 5.86 -15.21 64.30
CA LEU A 220 6.93 -14.22 64.60
C LEU A 220 8.36 -14.39 64.03
N SER A 221 8.80 -13.46 63.16
CA SER A 221 9.60 -12.24 63.53
C SER A 221 10.58 -11.75 62.44
N ASN A 222 10.60 -10.42 62.28
CA ASN A 222 11.69 -9.48 61.93
C ASN A 222 12.42 -9.47 60.55
N LYS A 223 12.15 -8.36 59.83
CA LYS A 223 13.06 -7.37 59.19
C LYS A 223 14.25 -7.84 58.33
N LYS A 224 14.22 -7.47 57.04
CA LYS A 224 15.23 -6.62 56.36
C LYS A 224 14.69 -6.01 55.05
N GLU A 225 15.19 -4.82 54.75
CA GLU A 225 14.73 -3.76 53.81
C GLU A 225 15.01 -4.01 52.30
N PRO A 226 14.51 -3.14 51.39
CA PRO A 226 14.12 -3.49 50.02
C PRO A 226 15.19 -3.18 48.95
N LEU A 227 15.19 -3.97 47.88
CA LEU A 227 15.81 -3.60 46.61
C LEU A 227 14.75 -3.07 45.66
N HIS A 228 14.79 -1.75 45.46
CA HIS A 228 14.04 -1.00 44.47
C HIS A 228 14.38 -1.45 43.05
N LEU A 229 13.37 -1.92 42.31
CA LEU A 229 13.27 -1.75 40.86
C LEU A 229 11.84 -1.30 40.57
N SER A 230 11.62 0.00 40.77
CA SER A 230 10.40 0.70 40.41
C SER A 230 10.55 1.39 39.05
N LYS A 231 9.45 1.41 38.29
CA LYS A 231 9.12 2.21 37.07
C LYS A 231 9.31 1.40 35.77
N ASN A 232 8.24 1.07 35.02
CA ASN A 232 7.49 2.03 34.19
C ASN A 232 6.03 1.59 33.90
N ASN A 233 5.18 1.44 34.91
CA ASN A 233 3.74 1.15 34.72
C ASN A 233 2.81 2.37 34.91
N LYS A 234 3.35 3.59 35.02
CA LYS A 234 2.52 4.80 35.23
C LYS A 234 2.09 5.48 33.92
N ASN A 235 2.91 5.49 32.87
CA ASN A 235 2.59 6.25 31.65
C ASN A 235 1.48 5.57 30.82
N LYS A 236 1.52 4.24 30.70
CA LYS A 236 0.50 3.46 29.96
C LYS A 236 -0.93 3.60 30.53
N LYS A 237 -1.08 3.87 31.83
CA LYS A 237 -2.37 4.02 32.51
C LYS A 237 -2.94 5.44 32.41
N VAL A 238 -2.11 6.44 32.10
CA VAL A 238 -2.53 7.84 31.97
C VAL A 238 -3.07 8.12 30.56
N ASP A 239 -2.45 7.55 29.52
CA ASP A 239 -2.85 7.75 28.13
C ASP A 239 -4.17 7.06 27.78
N SER A 240 -4.43 5.87 28.34
CA SER A 240 -5.70 5.16 28.13
C SER A 240 -6.89 5.93 28.72
N ASN A 241 -6.70 6.57 29.88
CA ASN A 241 -7.73 7.33 30.58
C ASN A 241 -8.10 8.63 29.84
N LEU A 242 -7.10 9.34 29.28
CA LEU A 242 -7.35 10.58 28.54
C LEU A 242 -8.10 10.34 27.22
N ASN A 243 -7.77 9.26 26.51
CA ASN A 243 -8.43 8.89 25.26
C ASN A 243 -9.88 8.41 25.47
N GLU A 244 -10.15 7.71 26.56
CA GLU A 244 -11.52 7.37 26.97
C GLU A 244 -12.34 8.63 27.28
N GLU A 245 -11.76 9.63 27.96
CA GLU A 245 -12.43 10.89 28.31
C GLU A 245 -12.78 11.73 27.05
N ILE A 246 -11.86 11.81 26.09
CA ILE A 246 -12.09 12.47 24.79
C ILE A 246 -13.22 11.75 24.02
N SER A 247 -13.20 10.42 24.01
CA SER A 247 -14.21 9.62 23.30
C SER A 247 -15.61 9.80 23.90
N LEU A 248 -15.72 9.83 25.23
CA LEU A 248 -16.98 10.09 25.93
C LEU A 248 -17.52 11.52 25.66
N LEU A 249 -16.63 12.51 25.56
CA LEU A 249 -17.02 13.90 25.27
C LEU A 249 -17.50 14.08 23.83
N LYS A 250 -16.89 13.38 22.84
CA LYS A 250 -17.38 13.37 21.45
C LYS A 250 -18.79 12.79 21.36
N VAL A 251 -19.05 11.66 22.02
CA VAL A 251 -20.40 11.06 22.10
C VAL A 251 -21.42 12.02 22.74
N ARG A 252 -21.02 12.77 23.78
CA ARG A 252 -21.90 13.78 24.41
C ARG A 252 -22.12 15.00 23.52
N TYR A 253 -21.12 15.42 22.75
CA TYR A 253 -21.22 16.52 21.80
C TYR A 253 -22.28 16.23 20.72
N ASP A 254 -22.27 15.00 20.20
CA ASP A 254 -23.22 14.57 19.16
C ASP A 254 -24.66 14.43 19.68
N LYS A 255 -24.80 13.97 20.93
CA LYS A 255 -26.11 13.84 21.59
C LYS A 255 -26.70 15.18 22.08
N CYS A 256 -25.92 16.26 22.13
CA CYS A 256 -26.39 17.57 22.59
C CYS A 256 -27.25 18.28 21.53
N LYS A 257 -28.49 18.66 21.89
CA LYS A 257 -29.39 19.45 21.02
C LYS A 257 -29.21 20.97 21.15
N ARG A 258 -28.70 21.45 22.29
CA ARG A 258 -28.56 22.90 22.56
C ARG A 258 -27.18 23.41 22.14
N LEU A 259 -27.17 24.52 21.40
CA LEU A 259 -25.94 25.15 20.88
C LEU A 259 -25.00 25.62 22.01
N SER A 260 -25.55 26.06 23.14
CA SER A 260 -24.77 26.49 24.32
C SER A 260 -23.94 25.35 24.92
N ASP A 261 -24.48 24.13 24.92
CA ASP A 261 -23.86 22.97 25.54
C ASP A 261 -22.80 22.36 24.63
N LYS A 262 -23.05 22.37 23.31
CA LYS A 262 -22.03 22.06 22.30
C LYS A 262 -20.80 22.97 22.42
N LYS A 263 -21.00 24.29 22.58
CA LYS A 263 -19.89 25.24 22.78
C LYS A 263 -19.07 24.93 24.05
N LYS A 264 -19.72 24.53 25.14
CA LYS A 264 -19.02 24.13 26.38
C LYS A 264 -18.21 22.86 26.21
N ILE A 265 -18.79 21.84 25.56
CA ILE A 265 -18.12 20.56 25.29
C ILE A 265 -16.94 20.75 24.33
N GLN A 266 -17.08 21.61 23.31
CA GLN A 266 -15.99 21.91 22.37
C GLN A 266 -14.78 22.54 23.08
N VAL A 267 -15.01 23.45 24.03
CA VAL A 267 -13.92 24.06 24.82
C VAL A 267 -13.22 23.02 25.69
N GLN A 268 -13.96 22.03 26.20
CA GLN A 268 -13.37 20.92 26.96
C GLN A 268 -12.56 19.98 26.06
N LEU A 269 -13.07 19.63 24.88
CA LEU A 269 -12.35 18.83 23.87
C LEU A 269 -11.03 19.48 23.49
N ASN A 270 -11.03 20.77 23.12
CA ASN A 270 -9.82 21.48 22.73
C ASN A 270 -8.76 21.52 23.86
N ARG A 271 -9.20 21.56 25.13
CA ARG A 271 -8.29 21.52 26.30
C ARG A 271 -7.66 20.14 26.48
N LEU A 272 -8.43 19.07 26.32
CA LEU A 272 -7.95 17.69 26.47
C LEU A 272 -7.06 17.28 25.30
N GLU A 273 -7.39 17.69 24.07
CA GLU A 273 -6.55 17.46 22.88
C GLU A 273 -5.20 18.16 23.03
N LYS A 274 -5.17 19.41 23.52
CA LYS A 274 -3.91 20.10 23.81
C LYS A 274 -3.09 19.37 24.87
N LYS A 275 -3.74 18.89 25.94
CA LYS A 275 -3.08 18.11 27.00
C LYS A 275 -2.51 16.79 26.48
N SER A 276 -3.22 16.11 25.58
CA SER A 276 -2.74 14.90 24.90
C SER A 276 -1.47 15.18 24.09
N ILE A 277 -1.48 16.24 23.28
CA ILE A 277 -0.33 16.66 22.47
C ILE A 277 0.88 17.00 23.35
N ASP A 278 0.66 17.70 24.46
CA ASP A 278 1.74 18.06 25.39
C ASP A 278 2.34 16.81 26.06
N THR A 279 1.53 15.82 26.47
CA THR A 279 2.00 14.53 26.99
C THR A 279 2.81 13.74 25.96
N VAL A 280 2.35 13.70 24.70
CA VAL A 280 3.05 12.99 23.61
C VAL A 280 4.41 13.64 23.34
N LYS A 281 4.48 14.99 23.34
CA LYS A 281 5.74 15.71 23.18
C LYS A 281 6.72 15.41 24.31
N GLU A 282 6.25 15.36 25.55
CA GLU A 282 7.08 15.06 26.72
C GLU A 282 7.63 13.62 26.66
N ASN A 283 6.80 12.64 26.30
CA ASN A 283 7.22 11.24 26.08
C ASN A 283 8.23 11.10 24.93
N CYS A 284 8.05 11.84 23.82
CA CYS A 284 9.00 11.84 22.72
C CYS A 284 10.37 12.41 23.13
N ILE A 285 10.39 13.48 23.95
CA ILE A 285 11.62 14.07 24.46
C ILE A 285 12.34 13.10 25.43
N GLU A 286 11.61 12.41 26.29
CA GLU A 286 12.20 11.38 27.17
C GLU A 286 12.79 10.21 26.38
N THR A 287 12.12 9.78 25.31
CA THR A 287 12.58 8.68 24.45
C THR A 287 13.85 9.07 23.67
N LEU A 288 13.91 10.31 23.15
CA LEU A 288 15.10 10.83 22.47
C LEU A 288 16.31 10.91 23.41
N LYS A 289 16.11 11.33 24.67
CA LYS A 289 17.18 11.34 25.68
C LYS A 289 17.68 9.93 26.03
N LEU A 290 16.81 8.93 26.07
CA LEU A 290 17.21 7.54 26.32
C LEU A 290 18.05 6.97 25.17
N ASN A 291 17.68 7.28 23.92
CA ASN A 291 18.44 6.85 22.75
C ASN A 291 19.81 7.53 22.67
N GLU A 292 19.91 8.80 23.02
CA GLU A 292 21.18 9.53 23.08
C GLU A 292 22.12 8.94 24.16
N VAL A 293 21.58 8.45 25.28
CA VAL A 293 22.35 7.71 26.30
C VAL A 293 22.77 6.32 25.80
N PHE A 294 21.92 5.65 25.01
CA PHE A 294 22.21 4.32 24.45
C PHE A 294 23.32 4.38 23.38
N ASP A 295 23.28 5.38 22.49
CA ASP A 295 24.30 5.60 21.45
C ASP A 295 25.68 5.94 22.04
N ASN A 296 25.70 6.65 23.18
CA ASN A 296 26.94 6.95 23.90
C ASN A 296 27.53 5.71 24.60
N ASN A 297 26.70 4.73 24.96
CA ASN A 297 27.17 3.45 25.54
C ASN A 297 27.67 2.48 24.46
N LEU A 298 27.11 2.53 23.25
CA LEU A 298 27.54 1.72 22.10
C LEU A 298 28.92 2.13 21.55
N LYS A 299 29.32 3.40 21.70
CA LYS A 299 30.66 3.86 21.29
C LYS A 299 31.80 3.36 22.19
N ASN A 300 31.50 2.78 23.35
CA ASN A 300 32.50 2.42 24.37
C ASN A 300 32.71 0.92 24.57
N GLY A 301 32.22 0.04 23.69
CA GLY A 301 32.47 -1.39 23.85
C GLY A 301 32.23 -2.23 22.60
N PHE A 302 33.22 -3.09 22.34
CA PHE A 302 33.27 -4.24 21.42
C PHE A 302 33.91 -4.00 20.04
N ASP A 303 35.21 -4.33 19.99
CA ASP A 303 35.87 -4.96 18.84
C ASP A 303 35.35 -6.39 18.66
N LEU A 304 34.88 -6.73 17.46
CA LEU A 304 34.83 -8.11 16.96
C LEU A 304 34.84 -8.11 15.42
N GLU A 305 35.52 -9.13 14.89
CA GLU A 305 36.09 -9.25 13.56
C GLU A 305 35.09 -9.47 12.41
N LYS A 306 35.48 -8.92 11.25
CA LYS A 306 35.32 -9.42 9.87
C LYS A 306 34.07 -10.26 9.55
N ASP A 307 33.01 -9.56 9.18
CA ASP A 307 32.19 -9.92 8.03
C ASP A 307 32.18 -8.74 7.06
N GLU A 308 32.35 -9.02 5.76
CA GLU A 308 32.35 -7.99 4.71
C GLU A 308 31.02 -7.21 4.73
N PRO A 309 31.05 -5.86 4.80
CA PRO A 309 29.84 -5.06 4.75
C PRO A 309 29.31 -5.06 3.32
N MET A 310 28.26 -5.83 3.05
CA MET A 310 27.53 -5.72 1.78
C MET A 310 26.67 -4.47 1.80
N GLU A 311 26.82 -3.66 0.75
CA GLU A 311 26.07 -2.43 0.49
C GLU A 311 24.57 -2.68 0.68
N ILE A 312 24.03 -2.06 1.73
CA ILE A 312 22.63 -1.70 1.75
C ILE A 312 22.48 -0.69 0.61
N ASP A 313 21.97 -1.13 -0.53
CA ASP A 313 21.45 -0.22 -1.55
C ASP A 313 20.12 0.34 -1.00
N ILE A 314 20.23 1.16 0.05
CA ILE A 314 19.28 2.24 0.24
C ILE A 314 19.40 2.98 -1.07
N CYS A 315 18.31 3.04 -1.83
CA CYS A 315 18.16 3.98 -2.92
C CYS A 315 18.25 5.40 -2.33
N LYS A 316 19.49 5.83 -2.04
CA LYS A 316 19.93 7.15 -1.61
C LYS A 316 20.67 7.80 -2.78
N LYS A 317 20.12 7.65 -3.98
CA LYS A 317 20.33 8.52 -5.14
C LYS A 317 18.93 8.61 -5.76
N ILE A 318 18.22 9.71 -5.61
CA ILE A 318 18.59 11.06 -6.02
C ILE A 318 18.08 12.06 -4.96
N THR A 319 18.93 12.56 -4.07
CA THR A 319 18.61 13.79 -3.32
C THR A 319 19.84 14.63 -2.96
N SER A 320 21.05 14.09 -3.09
CA SER A 320 22.26 14.84 -2.70
C SER A 320 23.15 15.30 -3.88
N GLN A 321 22.79 14.97 -5.12
CA GLN A 321 23.47 15.52 -6.33
C GLN A 321 22.52 16.22 -7.31
N ILE A 322 21.24 16.35 -6.94
CA ILE A 322 20.30 17.29 -7.55
C ILE A 322 19.88 18.26 -6.45
N LEU A 323 20.84 19.01 -5.92
CA LEU A 323 20.60 20.44 -5.75
C LEU A 323 20.57 20.98 -7.18
N MET A 324 19.49 20.68 -7.92
CA MET A 324 19.08 21.58 -8.98
C MET A 324 18.85 22.88 -8.24
N ASP A 325 19.61 23.89 -8.62
CA ASP A 325 19.18 25.27 -8.45
C ASP A 325 17.70 25.28 -8.79
N PHE A 326 16.84 25.38 -7.76
CA PHE A 326 15.45 25.72 -8.00
C PHE A 326 15.55 27.01 -8.78
N ASP A 327 15.08 26.97 -10.02
CA ASP A 327 15.10 28.09 -10.94
C ASP A 327 14.65 29.32 -10.13
N VAL A 328 15.56 30.27 -9.90
CA VAL A 328 15.39 31.35 -8.91
C VAL A 328 14.06 32.09 -9.15
N ASP A 329 13.61 32.05 -10.40
CA ASP A 329 12.35 32.59 -10.90
C ASP A 329 11.09 31.84 -10.44
N ILE A 330 11.15 30.52 -10.20
CA ILE A 330 10.02 29.73 -9.69
C ILE A 330 9.79 30.04 -8.21
N ASP A 331 10.83 30.01 -7.39
CA ASP A 331 10.74 30.31 -5.96
C ASP A 331 10.32 31.78 -5.72
N SER A 332 10.83 32.72 -6.54
CA SER A 332 10.40 34.13 -6.46
C SER A 332 8.92 34.30 -6.85
N THR A 333 8.45 33.62 -7.89
CA THR A 333 7.06 33.70 -8.36
C THR A 333 6.10 33.11 -7.33
N LEU A 334 6.47 32.01 -6.67
CA LEU A 334 5.66 31.37 -5.63
C LEU A 334 5.53 32.25 -4.37
N LYS A 335 6.63 32.88 -3.95
CA LYS A 335 6.62 33.87 -2.86
C LYS A 335 5.71 35.06 -3.17
N GLU A 336 5.72 35.54 -4.42
CA GLU A 336 4.86 36.64 -4.83
C GLU A 336 3.37 36.25 -4.83
N ILE A 337 3.02 35.04 -5.28
CA ILE A 337 1.65 34.52 -5.24
C ILE A 337 1.11 34.53 -3.81
N ILE A 338 1.86 33.98 -2.85
CA ILE A 338 1.45 33.92 -1.43
C ILE A 338 1.19 35.34 -0.87
N VAL A 339 2.06 36.29 -1.19
CA VAL A 339 1.90 37.69 -0.75
C VAL A 339 0.65 38.33 -1.35
N VAL A 340 0.35 38.07 -2.63
CA VAL A 340 -0.80 38.63 -3.33
C VAL A 340 -2.11 38.03 -2.82
N GLU A 341 -2.16 36.71 -2.58
CA GLU A 341 -3.32 36.04 -1.98
C GLU A 341 -3.65 36.59 -0.58
N SER A 342 -2.61 36.78 0.25
CA SER A 342 -2.76 37.39 1.57
C SER A 342 -3.31 38.83 1.48
N LYS A 343 -2.84 39.62 0.50
CA LYS A 343 -3.37 40.97 0.25
C LYS A 343 -4.83 40.94 -0.22
N ILE A 344 -5.22 39.99 -1.09
CA ILE A 344 -6.61 39.81 -1.54
C ILE A 344 -7.54 39.47 -0.37
N LYS A 345 -7.09 38.58 0.53
CA LYS A 345 -7.84 38.16 1.71
C LYS A 345 -8.11 39.31 2.67
N ASN A 346 -7.15 40.23 2.80
CA ASN A 346 -7.22 41.37 3.72
C ASN A 346 -7.76 42.66 3.08
N CYS A 347 -7.99 42.69 1.77
CA CYS A 347 -8.44 43.89 1.05
C CYS A 347 -9.94 44.16 1.22
N LYS A 348 -10.30 45.31 1.82
CA LYS A 348 -11.70 45.74 2.03
C LYS A 348 -12.31 46.48 0.83
N LYS A 349 -11.50 47.09 -0.04
CA LYS A 349 -11.99 47.88 -1.18
C LYS A 349 -12.17 47.00 -2.42
N THR A 350 -13.36 47.04 -3.01
CA THR A 350 -13.76 46.17 -4.12
C THR A 350 -12.92 46.39 -5.39
N HIS A 351 -12.53 47.63 -5.69
CA HIS A 351 -11.72 47.94 -6.86
C HIS A 351 -10.27 47.44 -6.73
N GLU A 352 -9.64 47.62 -5.57
CA GLU A 352 -8.28 47.13 -5.29
C GLU A 352 -8.23 45.61 -5.30
N LYS A 353 -9.25 44.93 -4.76
CA LYS A 353 -9.36 43.47 -4.79
C LYS A 353 -9.41 42.91 -6.22
N LYS A 354 -10.15 43.56 -7.13
CA LYS A 354 -10.17 43.20 -8.55
C LYS A 354 -8.79 43.38 -9.20
N LYS A 355 -8.07 44.46 -8.88
CA LYS A 355 -6.72 44.71 -9.40
C LYS A 355 -5.72 43.65 -8.93
N LEU A 356 -5.80 43.25 -7.67
CA LEU A 356 -4.97 42.17 -7.11
C LEU A 356 -5.31 40.80 -7.71
N GLN A 357 -6.60 40.52 -7.98
CA GLN A 357 -6.99 39.28 -8.64
C GLN A 357 -6.40 39.16 -10.05
N VAL A 358 -6.44 40.23 -10.84
CA VAL A 358 -5.80 40.26 -12.18
C VAL A 358 -4.29 40.03 -12.09
N HIS A 359 -3.64 40.53 -11.03
CA HIS A 359 -2.22 40.28 -10.79
C HIS A 359 -1.95 38.81 -10.44
N LEU A 360 -2.78 38.22 -9.58
CA LEU A 360 -2.71 36.80 -9.23
C LEU A 360 -2.87 35.90 -10.46
N ASP A 361 -3.84 36.19 -11.33
CA ASP A 361 -4.08 35.44 -12.55
C ASP A 361 -2.87 35.51 -13.52
N ARG A 362 -2.18 36.66 -13.58
CA ARG A 362 -0.94 36.82 -14.36
C ARG A 362 0.21 35.98 -13.79
N LEU A 363 0.35 35.94 -12.46
CA LEU A 363 1.38 35.14 -11.79
C LEU A 363 1.15 33.64 -12.01
N HIS A 364 -0.09 33.16 -11.89
CA HIS A 364 -0.42 31.76 -12.21
C HIS A 364 -0.09 31.41 -13.66
N LYS A 365 -0.43 32.30 -14.61
CA LYS A 365 -0.08 32.10 -16.03
C LYS A 365 1.44 32.05 -16.24
N LYS A 366 2.20 32.92 -15.57
CA LYS A 366 3.67 32.91 -15.62
C LYS A 366 4.22 31.57 -15.13
N MET A 367 3.69 31.06 -14.02
CA MET A 367 4.10 29.78 -13.42
C MET A 367 3.83 28.60 -14.36
N SER A 368 2.63 28.53 -14.96
CA SER A 368 2.32 27.50 -15.97
C SER A 368 3.22 27.55 -17.22
N THR A 369 3.72 28.74 -17.59
CA THR A 369 4.58 28.89 -18.78
C THR A 369 6.04 28.49 -18.48
N ILE A 370 6.49 28.68 -17.24
CA ILE A 370 7.82 28.24 -16.79
C ILE A 370 7.86 26.72 -16.71
N THR A 371 6.83 26.08 -16.13
CA THR A 371 6.73 24.61 -16.04
C THR A 371 6.69 23.92 -17.42
N ALA A 372 6.02 24.52 -18.41
CA ALA A 372 5.98 23.96 -19.76
C ALA A 372 7.32 24.06 -20.53
N LYS A 373 8.22 24.99 -20.14
CA LYS A 373 9.54 25.14 -20.76
C LYS A 373 10.58 24.18 -20.18
N SER A 374 10.51 23.86 -18.89
CA SER A 374 11.40 22.86 -18.28
C SER A 374 11.13 21.47 -18.87
N GLU A 375 9.85 21.09 -19.02
CA GLU A 375 9.46 19.81 -19.63
C GLU A 375 9.95 19.64 -21.08
N PHE A 376 10.09 20.73 -21.85
CA PHE A 376 10.60 20.66 -23.23
C PHE A 376 12.12 20.46 -23.32
N ASN A 377 12.88 20.98 -22.34
CA ASN A 377 14.34 20.84 -22.31
C ASN A 377 14.78 19.47 -21.78
N ASP A 378 14.00 18.88 -20.86
CA ASP A 378 14.31 17.56 -20.30
C ASP A 378 14.09 16.42 -21.31
N ILE A 379 13.23 16.62 -22.31
CA ILE A 379 13.00 15.65 -23.40
C ILE A 379 14.13 15.66 -24.44
N LEU A 380 14.87 16.77 -24.59
CA LEU A 380 15.97 16.91 -25.55
C LEU A 380 17.29 16.28 -25.06
N ASN A 381 17.49 16.16 -23.74
CA ASN A 381 18.74 15.65 -23.16
C ASN A 381 18.83 14.12 -22.99
N ILE A 382 17.84 13.36 -23.47
CA ILE A 382 17.81 11.88 -23.33
C ILE A 382 18.28 11.16 -24.61
N SER A 383 18.56 11.87 -25.72
CA SER A 383 18.86 11.22 -27.01
C SER A 383 20.33 11.17 -27.45
N GLU A 384 21.31 11.44 -26.58
CA GLU A 384 22.73 11.27 -26.92
C GLU A 384 23.49 10.64 -25.74
N CYS A 385 23.66 9.31 -25.76
CA CYS A 385 24.77 8.66 -25.07
C CYS A 385 25.23 7.46 -25.90
N ASP A 386 26.50 7.53 -26.28
CA ASP A 386 27.20 6.74 -27.27
C ASP A 386 27.31 5.25 -26.93
N LEU A 387 26.97 4.43 -27.92
CA LEU A 387 27.52 3.09 -28.11
C LEU A 387 28.95 3.26 -28.64
N ASN A 388 29.97 2.92 -27.84
CA ASN A 388 31.20 2.24 -28.26
C ASN A 388 32.29 2.37 -27.18
N LYS A 389 32.70 1.26 -26.57
CA LYS A 389 34.12 0.97 -26.28
C LYS A 389 34.32 -0.51 -25.95
N ASN A 390 35.08 -1.14 -26.83
CA ASN A 390 35.66 -2.47 -26.71
C ASN A 390 36.54 -2.59 -25.45
N VAL A 391 36.44 -3.70 -24.74
CA VAL A 391 37.51 -4.18 -23.84
C VAL A 391 37.77 -5.65 -24.14
N VAL A 392 39.07 -5.94 -24.15
CA VAL A 392 39.79 -7.08 -24.69
C VAL A 392 39.62 -8.35 -23.85
N ILE A 393 39.55 -9.47 -24.56
CA ILE A 393 39.54 -10.86 -24.09
C ILE A 393 40.93 -11.23 -23.55
N ASN A 394 40.99 -11.89 -22.38
CA ASN A 394 42.05 -12.85 -22.09
C ASN A 394 41.42 -14.18 -21.71
N ASN A 395 41.86 -15.20 -22.45
CA ASN A 395 41.48 -16.60 -22.38
C ASN A 395 42.07 -17.26 -21.12
N GLU A 396 41.29 -18.11 -20.47
CA GLU A 396 41.73 -19.41 -19.99
C GLU A 396 40.51 -20.35 -20.00
N GLU A 397 40.66 -21.47 -20.69
CA GLU A 397 39.66 -22.48 -21.07
C GLU A 397 40.11 -23.84 -20.44
N PRO A 398 39.33 -24.93 -20.49
CA PRO A 398 38.12 -25.21 -19.72
C PRO A 398 38.21 -26.57 -18.96
N MET A 399 37.16 -26.94 -18.23
CA MET A 399 36.91 -28.35 -17.87
C MET A 399 35.55 -28.77 -18.42
N GLU A 400 35.61 -29.81 -19.26
CA GLU A 400 34.54 -30.47 -20.00
C GLU A 400 33.46 -31.06 -19.08
N VAL A 401 32.18 -30.87 -19.44
CA VAL A 401 31.17 -31.95 -19.47
C VAL A 401 30.22 -31.68 -20.63
N ASP A 402 30.17 -32.64 -21.55
CA ASP A 402 29.41 -32.64 -22.80
C ASP A 402 28.04 -33.36 -22.64
N ILE A 403 27.20 -33.27 -23.69
CA ILE A 403 25.89 -33.93 -23.94
C ILE A 403 24.66 -33.08 -23.49
N CYS A 404 23.74 -32.62 -24.35
CA CYS A 404 23.53 -32.77 -25.80
C CYS A 404 22.66 -31.60 -26.30
N GLU A 405 23.00 -31.08 -27.48
CA GLU A 405 22.17 -30.18 -28.28
C GLU A 405 20.94 -30.89 -28.85
N ASN A 406 19.81 -30.18 -28.94
CA ASN A 406 18.91 -30.31 -30.08
C ASN A 406 18.34 -28.93 -30.44
N ASN A 407 18.28 -28.72 -31.75
CA ASN A 407 18.28 -27.44 -32.44
C ASN A 407 16.87 -26.91 -32.76
N ILE A 408 16.79 -25.58 -32.89
CA ILE A 408 15.87 -24.78 -33.75
C ILE A 408 14.39 -24.67 -33.33
N SER A 409 13.97 -23.45 -32.94
CA SER A 409 13.17 -22.56 -33.82
C SER A 409 12.87 -21.22 -33.13
N LYS A 410 13.16 -20.12 -33.85
CA LYS A 410 12.67 -18.77 -33.53
C LYS A 410 11.22 -18.67 -34.01
N GLU A 411 10.26 -18.62 -33.09
CA GLU A 411 8.91 -18.13 -33.39
C GLU A 411 8.60 -16.84 -32.61
N PRO A 412 7.97 -15.83 -33.24
CA PRO A 412 7.50 -14.65 -32.55
C PRO A 412 6.29 -15.04 -31.69
N LYS A 413 6.28 -14.64 -30.42
CA LYS A 413 5.14 -14.79 -29.51
C LYS A 413 3.91 -14.09 -30.09
N GLU A 414 3.05 -14.86 -30.75
CA GLU A 414 1.69 -14.46 -31.08
C GLU A 414 0.87 -14.32 -29.80
N ILE A 415 0.08 -13.25 -29.76
CA ILE A 415 -0.96 -13.02 -28.77
C ILE A 415 -1.94 -14.20 -28.89
N SER A 416 -2.01 -15.05 -27.87
CA SER A 416 -2.97 -16.16 -27.80
C SER A 416 -4.39 -15.61 -27.60
N VAL A 417 -4.97 -15.05 -28.65
CA VAL A 417 -6.41 -14.88 -28.76
C VAL A 417 -6.95 -16.27 -29.11
N ASP A 418 -7.89 -16.80 -28.33
CA ASP A 418 -8.60 -18.03 -28.67
C ASP A 418 -9.34 -17.82 -30.01
N ILE A 419 -8.70 -18.28 -31.09
CA ILE A 419 -9.18 -18.14 -32.47
C ILE A 419 -10.55 -18.81 -32.62
N GLY A 420 -10.80 -19.90 -31.87
CA GLY A 420 -12.09 -20.60 -31.85
C GLY A 420 -13.21 -19.69 -31.36
N SER A 421 -13.01 -19.05 -30.21
CA SER A 421 -13.96 -18.09 -29.63
C SER A 421 -14.26 -16.91 -30.56
N VAL A 422 -13.26 -16.37 -31.26
CA VAL A 422 -13.45 -15.28 -32.24
C VAL A 422 -14.26 -15.75 -33.45
N ILE A 423 -14.01 -16.96 -33.96
CA ILE A 423 -14.76 -17.54 -35.09
C ILE A 423 -16.23 -17.76 -34.71
N ASP A 424 -16.50 -18.29 -33.51
CA ASP A 424 -17.87 -18.55 -33.04
C ASP A 424 -18.63 -17.24 -32.80
N GLN A 425 -17.97 -16.22 -32.27
CA GLN A 425 -18.56 -14.89 -32.10
C GLN A 425 -18.91 -14.24 -33.46
N VAL A 426 -18.06 -14.44 -34.48
CA VAL A 426 -18.33 -13.98 -35.86
C VAL A 426 -19.54 -14.71 -36.45
N LYS A 427 -19.63 -16.04 -36.30
CA LYS A 427 -20.78 -16.85 -36.78
C LYS A 427 -22.08 -16.44 -36.09
N TYR A 428 -22.06 -16.32 -34.77
CA TYR A 428 -23.21 -15.89 -33.97
C TYR A 428 -23.71 -14.50 -34.39
N THR A 429 -22.80 -13.54 -34.55
CA THR A 429 -23.15 -12.16 -34.95
C THR A 429 -23.72 -12.12 -36.37
N LYS A 430 -23.20 -12.92 -37.30
CA LYS A 430 -23.77 -13.07 -38.66
C LYS A 430 -25.21 -13.59 -38.63
N ASN A 431 -25.49 -14.65 -37.86
CA ASN A 431 -26.85 -15.18 -37.72
C ASN A 431 -27.81 -14.16 -37.10
N LYS A 432 -27.34 -13.39 -36.11
CA LYS A 432 -28.14 -12.34 -35.49
C LYS A 432 -28.47 -11.19 -36.45
N ILE A 433 -27.56 -10.86 -37.37
CA ILE A 433 -27.81 -9.89 -38.45
C ILE A 433 -28.87 -10.40 -39.42
N LYS A 434 -28.80 -11.67 -39.84
CA LYS A 434 -29.79 -12.29 -40.75
C LYS A 434 -31.21 -12.26 -40.17
N ASN A 435 -31.33 -12.43 -38.85
CA ASN A 435 -32.62 -12.52 -38.17
C ASN A 435 -33.16 -11.16 -37.65
N CYS A 436 -32.47 -10.04 -37.90
CA CYS A 436 -32.86 -8.75 -37.34
C CYS A 436 -33.82 -7.98 -38.26
N LYS A 437 -35.01 -7.63 -37.75
CA LYS A 437 -36.05 -6.89 -38.50
C LYS A 437 -35.88 -5.36 -38.47
N LYS A 438 -35.09 -4.81 -37.55
CA LYS A 438 -34.92 -3.35 -37.35
C LYS A 438 -33.58 -2.85 -37.90
N LYS A 439 -33.64 -1.84 -38.77
CA LYS A 439 -32.46 -1.26 -39.46
C LYS A 439 -31.39 -0.69 -38.52
N SER A 440 -31.80 -0.12 -37.38
CA SER A 440 -30.89 0.42 -36.35
C SER A 440 -30.04 -0.67 -35.69
N ASP A 441 -30.66 -1.81 -35.40
CA ASP A 441 -30.02 -2.93 -34.70
C ASP A 441 -29.07 -3.68 -35.65
N THR A 442 -29.46 -3.80 -36.93
CA THR A 442 -28.60 -4.31 -38.00
C THR A 442 -27.31 -3.51 -38.14
N ASN A 443 -27.37 -2.16 -38.06
CA ASN A 443 -26.17 -1.31 -38.15
C ASN A 443 -25.23 -1.50 -36.95
N LYS A 444 -25.79 -1.63 -35.74
CA LYS A 444 -25.01 -1.90 -34.52
C LYS A 444 -24.30 -3.26 -34.59
N LEU A 445 -25.00 -4.29 -35.05
CA LEU A 445 -24.44 -5.63 -35.22
C LEU A 445 -23.38 -5.69 -36.34
N ARG A 446 -23.54 -4.92 -37.43
CA ARG A 446 -22.51 -4.80 -38.49
C ARG A 446 -21.22 -4.16 -37.99
N LEU A 447 -21.32 -3.15 -37.12
CA LEU A 447 -20.17 -2.54 -36.45
C LEU A 447 -19.45 -3.53 -35.52
N GLN A 448 -20.21 -4.34 -34.78
CA GLN A 448 -19.66 -5.41 -33.93
C GLN A 448 -18.94 -6.48 -34.75
N LEU A 449 -19.55 -6.94 -35.85
CA LEU A 449 -18.95 -7.88 -36.79
C LEU A 449 -17.64 -7.35 -37.40
N LYS A 450 -17.58 -6.06 -37.76
CA LYS A 450 -16.37 -5.41 -38.28
C LYS A 450 -15.24 -5.38 -37.25
N ARG A 451 -15.55 -5.27 -35.96
CA ARG A 451 -14.56 -5.29 -34.87
C ARG A 451 -14.02 -6.71 -34.64
N SER A 452 -14.89 -7.72 -34.56
CA SER A 452 -14.46 -9.13 -34.39
C SER A 452 -13.67 -9.66 -35.60
N LYS A 453 -13.91 -9.15 -36.81
CA LYS A 453 -13.08 -9.49 -37.99
C LYS A 453 -11.67 -8.87 -37.96
N LYS A 454 -11.46 -7.76 -37.23
CA LYS A 454 -10.13 -7.11 -37.15
C LYS A 454 -9.14 -7.91 -36.31
N SER A 455 -9.62 -8.72 -35.37
CA SER A 455 -8.82 -9.58 -34.50
C SER A 455 -8.46 -10.93 -35.13
N LEU A 456 -8.97 -11.26 -36.33
CA LEU A 456 -8.58 -12.48 -37.04
C LEU A 456 -7.23 -12.31 -37.76
N PRO A 457 -6.35 -13.34 -37.74
CA PRO A 457 -5.17 -13.43 -38.59
C PRO A 457 -5.51 -13.19 -40.07
N LYS A 458 -4.59 -12.60 -40.83
CA LYS A 458 -4.81 -12.25 -42.25
C LYS A 458 -5.24 -13.46 -43.10
N SER A 459 -4.73 -14.65 -42.81
CA SER A 459 -5.07 -15.91 -43.47
C SER A 459 -6.54 -16.33 -43.29
N LEU A 460 -7.20 -15.94 -42.20
CA LEU A 460 -8.57 -16.34 -41.87
C LEU A 460 -9.63 -15.30 -42.26
N LYS A 461 -9.22 -14.11 -42.72
CA LYS A 461 -10.16 -13.05 -43.13
C LYS A 461 -11.00 -13.46 -44.35
N ASN A 462 -10.42 -14.27 -45.24
CA ASN A 462 -11.05 -14.70 -46.49
C ASN A 462 -12.11 -15.81 -46.29
N ILE A 463 -11.97 -16.64 -45.25
CA ILE A 463 -12.97 -17.66 -44.88
C ILE A 463 -14.29 -17.00 -44.43
N ALA A 464 -14.24 -15.73 -44.01
CA ALA A 464 -15.42 -14.98 -43.57
C ALA A 464 -16.13 -14.18 -44.68
N GLU A 465 -15.71 -14.31 -45.95
CA GLU A 465 -16.29 -13.63 -47.13
C GLU A 465 -17.05 -14.55 -48.10
N CYS A 466 -16.98 -15.88 -47.96
CA CYS A 466 -17.87 -16.78 -48.68
C CYS A 466 -19.22 -16.88 -47.94
N ASP A 467 -20.23 -16.22 -48.52
CA ASP A 467 -21.65 -16.62 -48.60
C ASP A 467 -22.36 -15.45 -49.31
N LYS A 468 -22.44 -15.52 -50.64
CA LYS A 468 -23.40 -14.75 -51.44
C LYS A 468 -24.80 -15.33 -51.26
#